data_AF-A0A9E4VIM5-F1
#
_entry.id   AF-A0A9E4VIM5-F1
#
_cell.length_a   1.000
_cell.length_b   1.000
_cell.length_c   1.000
_cell.angle_alpha   90.00
_cell.angle_beta   90.00
_cell.angle_gamma   90.00
#
_symmetry.space_group_name_H-M   'P 1'
#
loop_
_entity.id
_entity.type
_entity.pdbx_description
1 polymer ?
#
loop_
_entity_poly.entity_id
_entity_poly.type
_entity_poly.pdbx_seq_one_letter_code
_entity_poly.pdbx_strand_id
1 'polypeptide(L)'
;MSRGPFGWLRRLVGKDEYDCRDVAADCSEYVDEELSERDAQRFDSHLDDCPDCPPYVATFKATVMTIRDLEPKTAPPELRDRIAALIAAESDRPGR
;
A
#
# COMPACT_ATOMS: atom_id res chain seq x y z
N MET A 1 8.50 13.15 -22.59
CA MET A 1 9.44 12.99 -23.72
C MET A 1 10.04 11.60 -23.63
N SER A 2 9.91 10.82 -24.70
CA SER A 2 10.40 9.45 -24.87
C SER A 2 11.93 9.44 -25.04
N ARG A 3 12.67 8.69 -24.22
CA ARG A 3 14.10 8.43 -24.42
C ARG A 3 14.49 7.03 -23.92
N GLY A 4 14.16 6.01 -24.70
CA GLY A 4 14.64 4.64 -24.52
C GLY A 4 14.26 3.76 -25.72
N PRO A 5 15.07 2.74 -26.07
CA PRO A 5 14.94 1.99 -27.33
C PRO A 5 13.66 1.12 -27.43
N PHE A 6 12.84 1.05 -26.39
CA PHE A 6 11.57 0.30 -26.36
C PHE A 6 10.33 1.16 -26.04
N GLY A 7 10.42 2.48 -26.14
CA GLY A 7 9.30 3.42 -25.87
C GLY A 7 8.07 3.29 -26.77
N TRP A 8 8.01 2.28 -27.67
CA TRP A 8 6.91 1.99 -28.58
C TRP A 8 6.21 0.64 -28.32
N LEU A 9 6.72 -0.23 -27.42
CA LEU A 9 6.03 -1.47 -27.05
C LEU A 9 4.88 -1.30 -26.05
N ARG A 10 4.51 -0.06 -25.74
CA ARG A 10 3.44 0.32 -24.79
C ARG A 10 2.01 0.09 -25.33
N ARG A 11 1.78 -0.88 -26.22
CA ARG A 11 0.47 -1.10 -26.89
C ARG A 11 0.12 -2.55 -27.29
N LEU A 12 0.87 -3.58 -26.89
CA LEU A 12 0.57 -4.96 -27.32
C LEU A 12 0.62 -6.01 -26.21
N VAL A 13 0.18 -5.68 -24.99
CA VAL A 13 -0.16 -6.71 -24.00
C VAL A 13 -1.55 -6.37 -23.42
N GLY A 14 -2.33 -7.42 -23.19
CA GLY A 14 -3.78 -7.39 -23.03
C GLY A 14 -4.28 -6.64 -21.79
N LYS A 15 -5.59 -6.47 -21.71
CA LYS A 15 -6.35 -5.72 -20.69
C LYS A 15 -6.28 -6.31 -19.26
N ASP A 16 -5.33 -7.21 -19.01
CA ASP A 16 -5.09 -7.99 -17.78
C ASP A 16 -3.66 -7.82 -17.24
N GLU A 17 -2.90 -6.86 -17.77
CA GLU A 17 -1.50 -6.64 -17.42
C GLU A 17 -1.38 -5.67 -16.23
N TYR A 18 -0.65 -6.10 -15.21
CA TYR A 18 -0.32 -5.30 -14.02
C TYR A 18 0.80 -4.33 -14.39
N ASP A 19 0.53 -3.03 -14.39
CA ASP A 19 1.44 -2.02 -14.91
C ASP A 19 2.10 -1.15 -13.81
N CYS A 20 2.96 -0.21 -14.21
CA CYS A 20 3.67 0.67 -13.26
C CYS A 20 2.71 1.52 -12.41
N ARG A 21 1.53 1.85 -12.93
CA ARG A 21 0.51 2.62 -12.21
C ARG A 21 -0.18 1.74 -11.17
N ASP A 22 -0.45 0.47 -11.51
CA ASP A 22 -0.98 -0.50 -10.56
C ASP A 22 0.01 -0.73 -9.41
N VAL A 23 1.30 -0.94 -9.71
CA VAL A 23 2.37 -0.99 -8.71
C VAL A 23 2.37 0.25 -7.81
N ALA A 24 2.21 1.45 -8.38
CA ALA A 24 2.18 2.67 -7.60
C ALA A 24 0.94 2.79 -6.69
N ALA A 25 -0.22 2.33 -7.16
CA ALA A 25 -1.47 2.34 -6.41
C ALA A 25 -1.45 1.33 -5.25
N ASP A 26 -0.93 0.14 -5.53
CA ASP A 26 -0.97 -1.01 -4.62
C ASP A 26 0.28 -1.09 -3.71
N CYS A 27 1.22 -0.16 -3.86
CA CYS A 27 2.49 -0.16 -3.13
C CYS A 27 2.30 -0.12 -1.60
N SER A 28 1.25 0.53 -1.10
CA SER A 28 0.95 0.54 0.35
C SER A 28 0.54 -0.85 0.82
N GLU A 29 -0.45 -1.45 0.17
CA GLU A 29 -0.97 -2.79 0.48
C GLU A 29 0.13 -3.85 0.34
N TYR A 30 1.01 -3.73 -0.66
CA TYR A 30 2.17 -4.60 -0.82
C TYR A 30 3.16 -4.51 0.36
N VAL A 31 3.42 -3.29 0.86
CA VAL A 31 4.32 -3.09 2.02
C VAL A 31 3.69 -3.55 3.33
N ASP A 32 2.37 -3.49 3.42
CA ASP A 32 1.59 -3.94 4.57
C ASP A 32 1.24 -5.44 4.50
N GLU A 33 1.65 -6.15 3.43
CA GLU A 33 1.34 -7.56 3.16
C GLU A 33 -0.18 -7.85 3.06
N GLU A 34 -0.95 -6.87 2.57
CA GLU A 34 -2.42 -6.92 2.48
C GLU A 34 -2.93 -7.23 1.06
N LEU A 35 -2.05 -7.35 0.07
CA LEU A 35 -2.44 -7.76 -1.29
C LEU A 35 -2.94 -9.20 -1.33
N SER A 36 -3.89 -9.44 -2.24
CA SER A 36 -4.29 -10.81 -2.58
C SER A 36 -3.10 -11.59 -3.13
N GLU A 37 -3.04 -12.91 -2.92
CA GLU A 37 -1.94 -13.75 -3.45
C GLU A 37 -1.76 -13.58 -4.96
N ARG A 38 -2.87 -13.42 -5.69
CA ARG A 38 -2.87 -13.21 -7.14
C ARG A 38 -2.23 -11.88 -7.52
N ASP A 39 -2.56 -10.81 -6.79
CA ASP A 39 -2.06 -9.47 -7.11
C ASP A 39 -0.62 -9.29 -6.62
N ALA A 40 -0.23 -9.91 -5.50
CA ALA A 40 1.16 -10.01 -5.07
C ALA A 40 2.05 -10.68 -6.13
N GLN A 41 1.62 -11.81 -6.71
CA GLN A 41 2.37 -12.47 -7.79
C GLN A 41 2.53 -11.59 -9.03
N ARG A 42 1.51 -10.82 -9.37
CA ARG A 42 1.54 -9.89 -10.51
C ARG A 42 2.43 -8.68 -10.24
N PHE A 43 2.36 -8.15 -9.01
CA PHE A 43 3.23 -7.08 -8.53
C PHE A 43 4.69 -7.51 -8.64
N ASP A 44 5.05 -8.67 -8.06
CA ASP A 44 6.41 -9.20 -8.10
C ASP A 44 6.88 -9.46 -9.54
N SER A 45 6.04 -10.06 -10.39
CA SER A 45 6.34 -10.25 -11.81
C SER A 45 6.63 -8.92 -12.51
N HIS A 46 5.90 -7.85 -12.21
CA HIS A 46 6.17 -6.54 -12.77
C HIS A 46 7.51 -5.96 -12.28
N LEU A 47 7.88 -6.19 -11.01
CA LEU A 47 9.18 -5.74 -10.48
C LEU A 47 10.35 -6.43 -11.18
N ASP A 48 10.20 -7.69 -11.55
CA ASP A 48 11.23 -8.46 -12.27
C ASP A 48 11.44 -7.93 -13.71
N ASP A 49 10.36 -7.52 -14.37
CA ASP A 49 10.37 -7.09 -15.77
C ASP A 49 10.62 -5.59 -15.97
N CYS A 50 10.34 -4.76 -14.95
CA CYS A 50 10.44 -3.30 -15.04
C CYS A 50 11.62 -2.74 -14.25
N PRO A 51 12.60 -2.08 -14.88
CA PRO A 51 13.77 -1.55 -14.17
C PRO A 51 13.47 -0.33 -13.28
N ASP A 52 12.35 0.38 -13.51
CA ASP A 52 12.02 1.62 -12.81
C ASP A 52 11.17 1.38 -11.54
N CYS A 53 10.46 0.26 -11.44
CA CYS A 53 9.56 -0.03 -10.33
C CYS A 53 10.29 -0.50 -9.04
N PRO A 54 11.31 -1.38 -9.07
CA PRO A 54 12.06 -1.75 -7.88
C PRO A 54 12.64 -0.56 -7.09
N PRO A 55 13.31 0.44 -7.70
CA PRO A 55 13.80 1.59 -6.93
C PRO A 55 12.67 2.47 -6.38
N TYR A 56 11.52 2.56 -7.07
CA TYR A 56 10.33 3.23 -6.53
C TYR A 56 9.82 2.54 -5.27
N VAL A 57 9.58 1.22 -5.34
CA VAL A 57 9.09 0.43 -4.20
C VAL A 57 10.08 0.45 -3.05
N ALA A 58 11.38 0.38 -3.33
CA ALA A 58 12.42 0.49 -2.30
C ALA A 58 12.38 1.85 -1.59
N THR A 59 12.19 2.94 -2.33
CA THR A 59 12.07 4.30 -1.75
C THR A 59 10.81 4.43 -0.89
N PHE A 60 9.70 3.89 -1.37
CA PHE A 60 8.45 3.88 -0.62
C PHE A 60 8.60 3.07 0.69
N LYS A 61 9.15 1.85 0.62
CA LYS A 61 9.47 1.02 1.80
C LYS A 61 10.35 1.76 2.80
N ALA A 62 11.42 2.42 2.35
CA ALA A 62 12.30 3.19 3.21
C ALA A 62 11.57 4.36 3.90
N THR A 63 10.66 5.03 3.19
CA THR A 63 9.82 6.10 3.76
C THR A 63 8.92 5.57 4.87
N VAL A 64 8.23 4.44 4.64
CA VAL A 64 7.37 3.79 5.64
C VAL A 64 8.17 3.37 6.87
N MET A 65 9.34 2.73 6.68
CA MET A 65 10.21 2.35 7.80
C MET A 65 10.68 3.56 8.61
N THR A 66 11.08 4.64 7.94
CA THR A 66 11.50 5.88 8.61
C THR A 66 10.39 6.46 9.48
N ILE A 67 9.13 6.38 9.03
CA ILE A 67 7.97 6.84 9.81
C ILE A 67 7.68 5.88 10.97
N ARG A 68 7.82 4.57 10.76
CA ARG A 68 7.61 3.54 11.80
C ARG A 68 8.64 3.61 12.93
N ASP A 69 9.86 4.06 12.63
CA ASP A 69 10.93 4.26 13.60
C ASP A 69 10.71 5.47 14.52
N LEU A 70 9.73 6.32 14.25
CA LEU A 70 9.38 7.42 15.14
C LEU A 70 8.88 6.90 16.48
N GLU A 71 9.27 7.57 17.56
CA GLU A 71 8.85 7.19 18.92
C GLU A 71 7.31 7.15 19.02
N PRO A 72 6.72 5.98 19.33
CA PRO A 72 5.29 5.85 19.46
C PRO A 72 4.79 6.72 20.61
N LYS A 73 3.86 7.64 20.32
CA LYS A 73 3.22 8.40 21.40
C LYS A 73 2.32 7.47 22.20
N THR A 74 2.64 7.35 23.49
CA THR A 74 1.78 6.61 24.42
C THR A 74 0.50 7.38 24.66
N ALA A 75 -0.64 6.74 24.37
CA ALA A 75 -1.94 7.31 24.68
C ALA A 75 -2.10 7.52 26.20
N PRO A 76 -2.69 8.65 26.66
CA PRO A 76 -3.05 8.82 28.06
C PRO A 76 -3.91 7.65 28.55
N PRO A 77 -3.68 7.13 29.77
CA PRO A 77 -4.38 5.94 30.25
C PRO A 77 -5.90 6.14 30.29
N GLU A 78 -6.38 7.36 30.55
CA GLU A 78 -7.79 7.72 30.62
C GLU A 78 -8.48 7.66 29.24
N LEU A 79 -7.71 7.67 28.14
CA LEU A 79 -8.27 7.62 26.79
C LEU A 79 -8.96 6.28 26.52
N ARG A 80 -8.40 5.17 27.03
CA ARG A 80 -9.00 3.84 26.89
C ARG A 80 -10.39 3.79 27.51
N ASP A 81 -10.51 4.25 28.75
CA ASP A 81 -11.77 4.23 29.50
C ASP A 81 -12.84 5.10 28.82
N ARG A 82 -12.43 6.28 28.32
CA ARG A 82 -13.32 7.17 27.56
C ARG A 82 -13.82 6.54 26.27
N ILE A 83 -12.96 5.87 25.51
CA ILE A 83 -13.36 5.17 24.27
C ILE A 83 -14.31 4.02 24.60
N ALA A 84 -13.99 3.21 25.61
CA ALA A 84 -14.83 2.09 26.03
C ALA A 84 -16.24 2.55 26.45
N ALA A 85 -16.34 3.64 27.22
CA ALA A 85 -17.61 4.22 27.62
C ALA A 85 -18.45 4.70 26.41
N LEU A 86 -17.81 5.33 25.42
CA LEU A 86 -18.49 5.77 24.19
C LEU A 86 -19.00 4.59 23.35
N ILE A 87 -18.21 3.51 23.23
CA ILE A 87 -18.61 2.30 22.50
C ILE A 87 -19.82 1.65 23.20
N ALA A 88 -19.81 1.54 24.52
CA ALA A 88 -20.92 1.00 25.29
C ALA A 88 -22.20 1.85 25.10
N ALA A 89 -22.08 3.17 25.19
CA ALA A 89 -23.21 4.08 25.00
C ALA A 89 -23.82 4.02 23.59
N GLU A 90 -23.01 3.86 22.54
CA GLU A 90 -23.54 3.67 21.18
C GLU A 90 -24.19 2.29 21.00
N SER A 91 -23.66 1.26 21.66
CA SER A 91 -24.23 -0.10 21.59
C SER A 91 -25.60 -0.20 22.27
N ASP A 92 -25.82 0.59 23.34
CA ASP A 92 -27.09 0.67 24.07
C ASP A 92 -28.12 1.59 23.41
N ARG A 93 -27.77 2.28 22.31
CA ARG A 93 -28.67 3.22 21.65
C ARG A 93 -29.77 2.45 20.88
N PRO A 94 -31.06 2.60 21.26
CA PRO A 94 -32.13 1.84 20.61
C PRO A 94 -32.36 2.35 19.17
N GLY A 95 -32.35 1.42 18.20
CA GLY A 95 -32.79 1.68 16.83
C GLY A 95 -31.70 1.81 15.76
N ARG A 96 -30.68 0.95 15.75
CA ARG A 96 -29.94 0.60 14.53
C ARG A 96 -30.39 -0.76 14.03
#